data_AF-A0A4Q3BVM4-F1
#
_entry.id   AF-A0A4Q3BVM4-F1
#
_cell.length_a   1.000
_cell.length_b   1.000
_cell.length_c   1.000
_cell.angle_alpha   90.00
_cell.angle_beta   90.00
_cell.angle_gamma   90.00
#
_symmetry.space_group_name_H-M   'P 1'
#
loop_
_entity.id
_entity.type
_entity.pdbx_description
1 polymer ?
#
loop_
_entity_poly.entity_id
_entity_poly.type
_entity_poly.pdbx_seq_one_letter_code
_entity_poly.pdbx_strand_id
1 'polypeptide(L)' 'MIRHRRCENGQIVEALCFTRDGLVLAGTALSLFNRLRRRGFIASQGGAPYRITQAGLGAVRAQLDNR' A
#
# COMPACT_ATOMS: atom_id res chain seq x y z
N MET A 1 -2.96 3.35 -6.36
CA MET A 1 -1.51 3.08 -6.55
C MET A 1 -0.76 3.48 -5.29
N ILE A 2 0.36 2.84 -4.94
CA ILE A 2 1.18 3.27 -3.81
C ILE A 2 2.55 3.75 -4.30
N ARG A 3 2.92 4.99 -3.97
CA ARG A 3 4.28 5.52 -4.15
C ARG A 3 5.00 5.52 -2.81
N HIS A 4 6.32 5.33 -2.82
CA HIS A 4 7.13 5.35 -1.61
C HIS A 4 8.42 6.12 -1.84
N ARG A 5 8.97 6.72 -0.78
CA ARG A 5 10.31 7.31 -0.75
C ARG A 5 11.21 6.49 0.13
N ARG A 6 12.44 6.27 -0.33
CA ARG A 6 13.50 5.64 0.46
C ARG A 6 14.51 6.69 0.90
N CYS A 7 15.05 6.56 2.10
CA CYS A 7 16.27 7.28 2.50
C CYS A 7 17.52 6.51 2.03
N GLU A 8 18.70 7.09 2.24
CA GLU A 8 19.98 6.57 1.75
C GLU A 8 20.29 5.14 2.22
N ASN A 9 19.84 4.76 3.41
CA ASN A 9 19.97 3.39 3.92
C ASN A 9 18.99 2.37 3.29
N GLY A 10 18.16 2.79 2.33
CA GLY A 10 17.17 1.97 1.64
C GLY A 10 15.84 1.76 2.37
N GLN A 11 15.67 2.28 3.59
CA GLN A 11 14.43 2.20 4.35
C GLN A 11 13.35 3.09 3.74
N ILE A 12 12.10 2.61 3.76
CA ILE A 12 10.95 3.40 3.30
C ILE A 12 10.53 4.34 4.43
N VAL A 13 10.70 5.64 4.21
CA VAL A 13 10.39 6.70 5.18
C VAL A 13 9.06 7.38 4.89
N GLU A 14 8.51 7.14 3.70
CA GLU A 14 7.26 7.76 3.26
C GLU A 14 6.54 6.83 2.31
N ALA A 15 5.21 6.77 2.44
CA ALA A 15 4.33 6.10 1.50
C ALA A 15 3.12 7.00 1.24
N LEU A 16 2.71 7.09 -0.02
CA LEU A 16 1.53 7.81 -0.48
C LEU A 16 0.60 6.80 -1.16
N CYS A 17 -0.61 6.66 -0.62
CA CYS A 17 -1.64 5.79 -1.18
C CYS A 17 -2.62 6.63 -1.99
N PHE A 18 -2.70 6.34 -3.28
CA PHE A 18 -3.58 7.01 -4.23
C PHE A 18 -4.81 6.16 -4.54
N THR A 19 -6.00 6.77 -4.49
CA THR A 19 -7.22 6.20 -5.06
C THR A 19 -7.16 6.22 -6.60
N ARG A 20 -8.18 5.64 -7.27
CA ARG A 20 -8.28 5.70 -8.74
C ARG A 20 -8.48 7.15 -9.23
N ASP A 21 -9.13 7.98 -8.42
CA ASP A 21 -9.45 9.38 -8.73
C ASP A 21 -8.30 10.34 -8.37
N GLY A 22 -7.14 9.82 -7.98
CA GLY A 22 -5.94 10.63 -7.67
C GLY A 22 -5.90 11.22 -6.25
N LEU A 23 -6.86 10.88 -5.38
CA LEU A 23 -6.86 11.33 -3.99
C LEU A 23 -5.79 10.59 -3.17
N VAL A 24 -5.14 11.31 -2.26
CA VAL A 24 -4.12 10.76 -1.35
C VAL A 24 -4.72 10.49 0.02
N LEU A 25 -4.45 9.30 0.57
CA LEU A 25 -4.81 8.99 1.95
C LEU A 25 -3.95 9.82 2.93
N ALA A 26 -4.60 10.71 3.68
CA ALA A 26 -3.93 11.56 4.67
C ALA A 26 -3.60 10.83 5.99
N GLY A 27 -2.53 11.27 6.67
CA GLY A 27 -2.26 11.01 8.10
C GLY A 27 -1.71 9.64 8.49
N THR A 28 -1.98 8.56 7.75
CA THR A 28 -1.59 7.19 8.18
C THR A 28 -0.96 6.32 7.09
N ALA A 29 -0.60 6.92 5.96
CA ALA A 29 -0.19 6.16 4.78
C ALA A 29 1.06 5.28 5.02
N LEU A 30 2.07 5.74 5.77
CA LEU A 30 3.26 4.93 6.08
C LEU A 30 2.96 3.76 7.03
N SER A 31 2.20 4.01 8.09
CA SER A 31 1.81 2.98 9.07
C SER A 31 0.92 1.91 8.44
N LEU A 32 -0.02 2.33 7.59
CA LEU A 32 -0.86 1.44 6.80
C LEU A 32 -0.02 0.65 5.80
N PHE A 33 0.86 1.32 5.05
CA PHE A 33 1.77 0.68 4.11
C PHE A 33 2.59 -0.42 4.78
N ASN A 34 3.18 -0.14 5.94
CA ASN A 34 3.98 -1.12 6.69
C ASN A 34 3.14 -2.31 7.15
N ARG A 35 1.90 -2.11 7.61
CA ARG A 35 0.98 -3.21 7.96
C ARG A 35 0.62 -4.06 6.74
N LEU A 36 0.25 -3.43 5.63
CA LEU A 36 -0.12 -4.12 4.39
C LEU A 36 1.06 -4.93 3.85
N ARG A 37 2.27 -4.34 3.87
CA ARG A 37 3.51 -5.00 3.43
C ARG A 37 3.86 -6.19 4.32
N ARG A 38 3.79 -6.04 5.65
CA ARG A 38 4.05 -7.14 6.60
C ARG A 38 3.09 -8.31 6.42
N ARG A 39 1.84 -8.04 6.06
CA ARG A 39 0.83 -9.08 5.76
C ARG A 39 0.91 -9.66 4.35
N GLY A 40 1.81 -9.16 3.49
CA GLY A 40 1.88 -9.56 2.08
C GLY A 40 0.68 -9.11 1.24
N PHE A 41 -0.11 -8.14 1.72
CA PHE A 41 -1.30 -7.64 1.03
C PHE A 41 -0.98 -6.66 -0.09
N ILE A 42 0.25 -6.14 -0.10
CA ILE A 42 0.80 -5.35 -1.19
C ILE A 42 2.19 -5.87 -1.58
N ALA A 43 2.52 -5.78 -2.86
CA ALA A 43 3.83 -6.17 -3.38
C ALA A 43 4.28 -5.21 -4.48
N SER A 44 5.60 -5.07 -4.63
CA SER A 44 6.24 -4.42 -5.78
C SER A 44 6.80 -5.51 -6.68
N GLN A 45 6.68 -5.35 -7.99
CA GLN A 45 7.15 -6.30 -9.01
C GLN A 45 8.05 -5.56 -9.99
N GLY A 46 9.28 -6.05 -10.24
CA GLY A 46 10.20 -5.44 -11.20
C GLY A 46 10.56 -3.96 -10.92
N GLY A 47 10.57 -3.53 -9.66
CA GLY A 47 10.80 -2.11 -9.30
C GLY A 47 9.61 -1.18 -9.54
N ALA A 48 8.47 -1.71 -9.98
CA ALA A 48 7.25 -0.95 -10.16
C ALA A 48 6.62 -0.51 -8.81
N PRO A 49 5.69 0.46 -8.83
CA PRO A 49 4.94 0.86 -7.63
C PRO A 49 4.25 -0.32 -6.94
N TYR A 50 4.08 -0.22 -5.62
CA TYR A 50 3.37 -1.26 -4.86
C TYR A 50 1.90 -1.35 -5.28
N ARG A 51 1.42 -2.57 -5.50
CA ARG A 51 0.04 -2.91 -5.86
C ARG A 51 -0.53 -3.94 -4.90
N ILE A 52 -1.86 -4.01 -4.81
CA ILE A 52 -2.57 -5.01 -4.02
C ILE A 52 -2.29 -6.42 -4.57
N THR A 53 -2.08 -7.39 -3.68
CA THR A 53 -1.93 -8.81 -4.03
C THR A 53 -3.29 -9.52 -3.98
N GLN A 54 -3.36 -10.77 -4.46
CA GLN A 54 -4.59 -11.56 -4.34
C GLN A 54 -5.01 -11.78 -2.87
N ALA A 55 -4.03 -12.01 -1.98
CA ALA A 55 -4.29 -12.12 -0.54
C ALA A 55 -4.86 -10.80 0.04
N GLY A 56 -4.30 -9.66 -0.36
CA GLY A 56 -4.82 -8.35 0.03
C GLY A 56 -6.23 -8.10 -0.49
N LEU A 57 -6.50 -8.49 -1.75
CA LEU A 57 -7.83 -8.36 -2.35
C LEU A 57 -8.88 -9.22 -1.64
N GLY A 58 -8.52 -10.46 -1.27
CA GLY A 58 -9.37 -11.34 -0.47
C GLY A 58 -9.68 -10.77 0.91
N ALA A 59 -8.68 -10.22 1.60
CA ALA A 59 -8.87 -9.61 2.92
C ALA A 59 -9.80 -8.38 2.90
N VAL A 60 -9.74 -7.58 1.83
CA VAL A 60 -10.63 -6.41 1.65
C VAL A 60 -12.06 -6.85 1.33
N ARG A 61 -12.23 -7.83 0.43
CA ARG A 61 -13.55 -8.36 0.05
C ARG A 61 -14.27 -9.09 1.19
N ALA A 62 -13.52 -9.60 2.17
CA ALA A 62 -14.09 -10.24 3.36
C ALA A 62 -14.62 -9.24 4.41
N GLN A 63 -14.37 -7.92 4.26
CA GLN A 63 -15.03 -6.92 5.10
C GLN A 63 -16.47 -6.74 4.62
N LEU A 64 -17.42 -7.00 5.52
CA LEU A 64 -18.88 -6.90 5.28
C LEU A 64 -19.33 -5.54 4.71
N ASP A 65 -18.58 -4.46 5.01
CA ASP A 65 -18.84 -3.10 4.53
C ASP A 65 -18.23 -2.77 3.17
N ASN A 66 -17.51 -3.72 2.53
CA ASN A 66 -16.80 -3.47 1.29
C ASN A 66 -17.61 -3.99 0.08
N ARG A 67 -18.80 -3.40 -0.14
CA ARG A 67 -19.66 -3.60 -1.31
C ARG A 67 -19.49 -2.52 -2.35
#